data_AF-A0A923DLS3-F1
#
_entry.id   AF-A0A923DLS3-F1
#
_cell.length_a   1.000
_cell.length_b   1.000
_cell.length_c   1.000
_cell.angle_alpha   90.00
_cell.angle_beta   90.00
_cell.angle_gamma   90.00
#
_symmetry.space_group_name_H-M   'P 1'
#
loop_
_entity.id
_entity.type
_entity.pdbx_description
1 polymer ?
#
loop_
_entity_poly.entity_id
_entity_poly.type
_entity_poly.pdbx_seq_one_letter_code
_entity_poly.pdbx_strand_id
1 'polypeptide(L)' 'MIVVTGGAGFIGSAFVAKLNDEGQDAIVIVDELESSEKWKNLVKRRYADYIHKGAF' A
#
# COMPACT_ATOMS: atom_id res chain seq x y z
N MET A 1 7.42 -10.86 4.95
CA MET A 1 6.47 -10.39 3.93
C MET A 1 5.21 -9.95 4.65
N ILE A 2 4.80 -8.69 4.47
CA ILE A 2 3.64 -8.09 5.14
C ILE A 2 2.59 -7.80 4.06
N VAL A 3 1.34 -8.19 4.29
CA VAL A 3 0.22 -7.84 3.40
C VAL A 3 -0.59 -6.72 4.04
N VAL A 4 -0.82 -5.64 3.30
CA VAL A 4 -1.63 -4.49 3.76
C VAL A 4 -2.84 -4.33 2.84
N THR A 5 -4.00 -4.76 3.33
CA THR A 5 -5.29 -4.50 2.67
C THR A 5 -5.73 -3.06 2.92
N GLY A 6 -6.21 -2.36 1.90
CA GLY A 6 -6.56 -0.93 2.03
C GLY A 6 -5.33 -0.02 2.13
N GLY A 7 -4.17 -0.47 1.64
CA GLY A 7 -2.88 0.22 1.78
C GLY A 7 -2.76 1.55 1.03
N ALA A 8 -3.63 1.81 0.04
CA ALA A 8 -3.73 3.11 -0.65
C ALA A 8 -4.66 4.09 0.07
N GLY A 9 -5.43 3.63 1.06
CA GLY A 9 -6.27 4.47 1.92
C GLY A 9 -5.46 5.37 2.86
N PHE A 10 -6.16 6.24 3.58
CA PHE A 10 -5.54 7.20 4.50
C PHE A 10 -4.71 6.50 5.60
N ILE A 11 -5.32 5.57 6.34
CA ILE A 11 -4.63 4.85 7.42
C ILE A 11 -3.62 3.84 6.86
N GLY A 12 -4.01 3.10 5.83
CA GLY A 12 -3.13 2.08 5.22
C GLY A 12 -1.82 2.67 4.72
N SER A 13 -1.87 3.81 4.03
CA SER A 13 -0.66 4.46 3.52
C SER A 13 0.23 5.08 4.60
N ALA A 14 -0.34 5.47 5.75
CA ALA A 14 0.42 5.90 6.91
C ALA A 14 1.10 4.70 7.61
N PHE A 15 0.41 3.58 7.70
CA PHE A 15 0.98 2.33 8.22
C PHE A 15 2.13 1.82 7.35
N VAL A 16 1.97 1.82 6.02
CA VAL A 16 3.05 1.49 5.09
C VAL A 16 4.23 2.45 5.25
N ALA A 17 3.98 3.74 5.47
CA ALA A 17 5.05 4.72 5.74
C ALA A 17 5.86 4.33 6.99
N LYS A 18 5.17 3.97 8.08
CA LYS A 18 5.80 3.56 9.33
C LYS A 18 6.64 2.30 9.16
N LEU A 19 6.13 1.31 8.41
CA LEU A 19 6.87 0.10 8.08
C LEU A 19 8.13 0.41 7.25
N ASN A 20 8.01 1.28 6.25
CA ASN A 20 9.14 1.76 5.47
C ASN A 20 10.20 2.42 6.36
N ASP A 21 9.80 3.27 7.31
CA ASP A 21 10.73 3.92 8.25
C ASP A 21 11.44 2.90 9.17
N GLU A 22 10.84 1.74 9.40
CA GLU A 22 11.41 0.61 10.15
C GLU A 22 12.24 -0.34 9.27
N GLY A 23 12.46 0.01 7.99
CA GLY A 23 13.20 -0.80 7.03
C GLY A 23 12.43 -2.01 6.49
N GLN A 24 11.12 -2.08 6.74
CA GLN A 24 10.25 -3.12 6.22
C GLN A 24 9.70 -2.69 4.85
N ASP A 25 10.33 -3.17 3.78
CA ASP A 25 9.92 -2.85 2.40
C ASP A 25 9.28 -4.05 1.68
N ALA A 26 9.34 -5.25 2.26
CA ALA A 26 8.72 -6.48 1.75
C ALA A 26 7.20 -6.49 1.99
N ILE A 27 6.51 -5.50 1.41
CA ILE A 27 5.09 -5.21 1.59
C ILE A 27 4.34 -5.51 0.29
N VAL A 28 3.23 -6.25 0.37
CA VAL A 28 2.25 -6.38 -0.72
C VAL A 28 1.02 -5.57 -0.35
N ILE A 29 0.64 -4.63 -1.20
CA ILE A 29 -0.55 -3.80 -1.00
C ILE A 29 -1.71 -4.41 -1.76
N VAL A 30 -2.84 -4.62 -1.08
CA VAL A 30 -4.09 -5.06 -1.71
C VAL A 30 -5.11 -3.94 -1.60
N ASP A 31 -5.46 -3.30 -2.71
CA ASP A 31 -6.43 -2.20 -2.71
C ASP A 31 -7.18 -2.11 -4.05
N GLU A 32 -8.03 -1.11 -4.15
CA GLU A 32 -8.77 -0.71 -5.33
C GLU A 32 -8.55 0.79 -5.56
N LEU A 33 -7.73 1.10 -6.58
CA LEU A 33 -7.32 2.46 -6.89
C LEU A 33 -8.36 3.24 -7.71
N GLU A 34 -9.16 2.56 -8.55
CA GLU A 34 -10.21 3.12 -9.44
C GLU A 34 -9.90 4.55 -9.96
N SER A 35 -10.91 5.40 -10.17
CA SER A 35 -10.78 6.81 -10.55
C SER A 35 -10.41 7.73 -9.38
N SER A 36 -9.91 7.16 -8.28
CA SER A 36 -9.62 7.91 -7.05
C SER A 36 -8.18 8.44 -7.02
N GLU A 37 -7.94 9.52 -6.27
CA GLU A 37 -6.58 10.04 -6.06
C GLU A 37 -5.73 9.19 -5.09
N LYS A 38 -6.23 8.04 -4.61
CA LYS A 38 -5.55 7.17 -3.64
C LYS A 38 -4.16 6.72 -4.12
N TRP A 39 -3.96 6.60 -5.43
CA TRP A 39 -2.66 6.19 -5.99
C TRP A 39 -1.53 7.14 -5.56
N LYS A 40 -1.83 8.43 -5.36
CA LYS A 40 -0.87 9.44 -4.88
C LYS A 40 -0.30 9.10 -3.49
N ASN A 41 -1.05 8.37 -2.67
CA ASN A 41 -0.59 7.91 -1.36
C ASN A 41 0.48 6.81 -1.49
N LEU A 42 0.46 6.04 -2.58
CA LEU A 42 1.41 4.94 -2.82
C LEU A 42 2.71 5.41 -3.46
N VAL A 43 2.70 6.49 -4.25
CA VAL A 43 3.90 7.03 -4.94
C VAL A 43 5.05 7.31 -3.98
N LYS A 44 4.74 7.65 -2.73
CA LYS A 44 5.72 8.00 -1.69
C LYS A 44 6.14 6.81 -0.82
N ARG A 45 5.77 5.59 -1.20
CA ARG A 45 5.95 4.37 -0.39
C ARG A 45 6.81 3.35 -1.13
N ARG A 46 7.55 2.56 -0.36
CA ARG A 46 8.31 1.40 -0.83
C ARG A 46 7.48 0.15 -0.54
N TYR A 47 7.20 -0.63 -1.56
CA TYR A 47 6.47 -1.89 -1.44
C TYR A 47 6.91 -2.81 -2.57
N ALA A 48 6.81 -4.11 -2.34
CA ALA A 48 7.23 -5.14 -3.28
C ALA A 48 6.24 -5.30 -4.43
N ASP A 49 4.93 -5.22 -4.14
CA ASP A 49 3.90 -5.37 -5.16
C ASP A 49 2.56 -4.72 -4.75
N TYR A 50 1.72 -4.47 -5.75
CA TYR A 50 0.33 -4.03 -5.60
C TYR A 50 -0.58 -5.02 -6.32
N ILE A 51 -1.57 -5.53 -5.61
CA ILE A 51 -2.59 -6.44 -6.14
C ILE A 51 -3.94 -5.74 -6.10
N HIS A 52 -4.65 -5.75 -7.22
CA HIS A 52 -6.03 -5.29 -7.25
C HIS A 52 -6.89 -6.19 -6.35
N LYS A 53 -7.71 -5.63 -5.47
CA LYS A 53 -8.54 -6.38 -4.52
C LYS A 53 -9.38 -7.48 -5.17
N GLY A 54 -9.90 -7.27 -6.39
CA GLY A 54 -10.67 -8.28 -7.12
C GLY A 54 -9.87 -9.48 -7.64
N ALA A 55 -8.54 -9.45 -7.55
CA ALA A 55 -7.62 -10.50 -7.99
C ALA A 55 -6.86 -11.18 -6.82
N PHE A 56 -7.23 -10.85 -5.57
CA PHE A 56 -6.65 -11.39 -4.34
C PHE A 56 -7.66 -12.30 -3.63
#